data_AF-A0A0D4CNB6-F1
#
_entry.id   AF-A0A0D4CNB6-F1
#
_cell.length_a   1.000
_cell.length_b   1.000
_cell.length_c   1.000
_cell.angle_alpha   90.00
_cell.angle_beta   90.00
_cell.angle_gamma   90.00
#
_symmetry.space_group_name_H-M   'P 1'
#
loop_
_entity.id
_entity.type
_entity.pdbx_description
1 polymer ?
#
loop_
_entity_poly.entity_id
_entity_poly.type
_entity_poly.pdbx_seq_one_letter_code
_entity_poly.pdbx_strand_id
1 'polypeptide(L)'
;MKKVKFDGMEWELPELTESELKVVECFSHYLNYSNMQDNIYDNATFFDFDEIANDTGVSHNILRGVLSSLIKKELISIDGCTWYGDTIMNGVGFSVTYKGLITYYYYFTEEFN
;
A
#
# COMPACT_ATOMS: atom_id res chain seq x y z
N MET A 1 -4.14 14.44 -9.56
CA MET A 1 -3.83 13.10 -10.15
C MET A 1 -2.66 13.23 -11.09
N LYS A 2 -1.70 12.30 -11.05
CA LYS A 2 -0.49 12.34 -11.89
C LYS A 2 -0.43 11.12 -12.81
N LYS A 3 -0.03 11.34 -14.06
CA LYS A 3 0.15 10.28 -15.07
C LYS A 3 1.61 9.85 -15.13
N VAL A 4 1.86 8.55 -15.13
CA VAL A 4 3.22 7.98 -15.24
C VAL A 4 3.23 6.83 -16.25
N LYS A 5 4.39 6.55 -16.84
CA LYS A 5 4.60 5.35 -17.66
C LYS A 5 5.45 4.35 -16.89
N PHE A 6 4.96 3.13 -16.77
CA PHE A 6 5.67 2.02 -16.13
C PHE A 6 5.36 0.74 -16.88
N ASP A 7 6.39 -0.06 -17.17
CA ASP A 7 6.27 -1.32 -17.91
C ASP A 7 5.47 -1.18 -19.24
N GLY A 8 5.75 -0.11 -19.99
CA GLY A 8 5.08 0.17 -21.26
C GLY A 8 3.60 0.61 -21.18
N MET A 9 3.02 0.69 -19.97
CA MET A 9 1.63 1.11 -19.74
C MET A 9 1.55 2.51 -19.09
N GLU A 10 0.45 3.23 -19.33
CA GLU A 10 0.16 4.51 -18.67
C GLU A 10 -0.70 4.26 -17.42
N TRP A 11 -0.29 4.85 -16.30
CA TRP A 11 -0.93 4.72 -15.00
C TRP A 11 -1.36 6.08 -14.46
N GLU A 12 -2.55 6.13 -13.86
CA GLU A 12 -3.05 7.30 -13.13
C GLU A 12 -2.86 7.10 -11.63
N LEU A 13 -1.91 7.84 -11.06
CA LEU A 13 -1.57 7.78 -9.66
C LEU A 13 -2.37 8.81 -8.85
N PRO A 14 -2.94 8.40 -7.70
CA PRO A 14 -3.67 9.29 -6.81
C PRO A 14 -2.71 10.25 -6.09
N GLU A 15 -3.23 11.40 -5.66
CA GLU A 15 -2.51 12.23 -4.69
C GLU A 15 -2.61 11.61 -3.30
N LEU A 16 -1.51 11.67 -2.56
CA LEU A 16 -1.37 11.10 -1.22
C LEU A 16 -1.13 12.21 -0.20
N THR A 17 -1.79 12.07 0.95
CA THR A 17 -1.52 12.85 2.16
C THR A 17 -0.19 12.40 2.79
N GLU A 18 0.35 13.20 3.72
CA GLU A 18 1.59 12.85 4.42
C GLU A 18 1.48 11.51 5.17
N SER A 19 0.34 11.24 5.82
CA SER A 19 0.14 9.97 6.53
C SER A 19 -0.01 8.78 5.58
N GLU A 20 -0.62 8.98 4.41
CA GLU A 20 -0.68 7.94 3.37
C GLU A 20 0.70 7.66 2.78
N LEU A 21 1.52 8.69 2.55
CA LEU A 21 2.89 8.53 2.08
C LEU A 21 3.73 7.69 3.05
N LYS A 22 3.63 7.95 4.36
CA LYS A 22 4.31 7.13 5.39
C LYS A 22 3.90 5.66 5.32
N VAL A 23 2.61 5.37 5.14
CA VAL A 23 2.13 3.99 5.00
C VAL A 23 2.58 3.35 3.69
N VAL A 24 2.60 4.09 2.58
CA VAL A 24 3.08 3.58 1.28
C VAL A 24 4.58 3.32 1.30
N GLU A 25 5.39 4.18 1.95
CA GLU A 25 6.83 3.97 2.12
C GLU A 25 7.12 2.66 2.86
N CYS A 26 6.30 2.36 3.86
CA CYS A 26 6.38 1.15 4.68
C CYS A 26 6.16 -0.14 3.87
N PHE A 27 5.54 -0.09 2.68
CA PHE A 27 5.45 -1.26 1.79
C PHE A 27 6.81 -1.89 1.50
N SER A 28 7.90 -1.12 1.54
CA SER A 28 9.24 -1.66 1.34
C SER A 28 9.67 -2.73 2.36
N HIS A 29 9.19 -2.69 3.60
CA HIS A 29 9.57 -3.63 4.66
C HIS A 29 9.06 -5.06 4.45
N TYR A 30 8.24 -5.18 3.42
CA TYR A 30 7.18 -6.15 3.35
C TYR A 30 7.19 -6.81 1.97
N LEU A 31 7.62 -6.08 0.95
CA LEU A 31 7.78 -6.63 -0.39
C LEU A 31 8.92 -7.65 -0.43
N ASN A 32 8.63 -8.83 -0.96
CA ASN A 32 9.64 -9.86 -1.15
C ASN A 32 10.43 -9.57 -2.45
N TYR A 33 11.47 -8.75 -2.33
CA TYR A 33 12.27 -8.26 -3.46
C TYR A 33 12.94 -9.35 -4.31
N SER A 34 13.10 -10.58 -3.81
CA SER A 34 13.81 -11.63 -4.56
C SER A 34 13.07 -12.14 -5.80
N ASN A 35 11.76 -11.87 -5.95
CA ASN A 35 10.91 -12.40 -7.04
C ASN A 35 10.01 -11.36 -7.73
N MET A 36 10.27 -10.06 -7.56
CA MET A 36 9.40 -9.01 -8.11
C MET A 36 9.27 -8.99 -9.64
N GLN A 37 10.31 -9.42 -10.37
CA GLN A 37 10.24 -9.58 -11.83
C GLN A 37 9.41 -10.79 -12.26
N ASP A 38 9.28 -11.81 -11.40
CA ASP A 38 8.69 -13.10 -11.77
C ASP A 38 7.25 -13.28 -11.28
N ASN A 39 6.82 -12.62 -10.19
CA ASN A 39 5.43 -12.75 -9.72
C ASN A 39 4.95 -11.61 -8.78
N ILE A 40 4.49 -10.50 -9.35
CA ILE A 40 3.84 -9.40 -8.59
C ILE A 40 2.58 -9.88 -7.82
N TYR A 41 1.93 -10.95 -8.26
CA TYR A 41 0.76 -11.53 -7.60
C TYR A 41 1.10 -12.37 -6.36
N ASP A 42 2.37 -12.73 -6.14
CA ASP A 42 2.86 -13.50 -4.97
C ASP A 42 3.39 -12.60 -3.83
N ASN A 43 3.35 -11.27 -4.00
CA ASN A 43 3.85 -10.30 -3.01
C ASN A 43 2.81 -9.96 -1.93
N ALA A 44 1.81 -10.81 -1.73
CA ALA A 44 0.83 -10.68 -0.66
C ALA A 44 1.48 -11.06 0.67
N THR A 45 2.31 -10.18 1.19
CA THR A 45 2.78 -10.27 2.56
C THR A 45 1.73 -9.69 3.48
N PHE A 46 1.35 -10.49 4.46
CA PHE A 46 0.43 -10.13 5.51
C PHE A 46 1.11 -9.11 6.44
N PHE A 47 0.47 -7.98 6.72
CA PHE A 47 0.96 -7.01 7.71
C PHE A 47 -0.12 -6.77 8.75
N ASP A 48 0.25 -6.84 10.02
CA ASP A 48 -0.67 -6.50 11.10
C ASP A 48 -0.80 -4.99 11.23
N PHE A 49 -1.99 -4.54 11.61
CA PHE A 49 -2.32 -3.14 11.86
C PHE A 49 -1.34 -2.49 12.86
N ASP A 50 -0.95 -3.25 13.88
CA ASP A 50 -0.02 -2.78 14.91
C ASP A 50 1.41 -2.62 14.39
N GLU A 51 1.84 -3.45 13.44
CA GLU A 51 3.17 -3.35 12.82
C GLU A 51 3.28 -2.07 11.99
N ILE A 52 2.27 -1.78 11.16
CA ILE A 52 2.22 -0.54 10.37
C ILE A 52 2.19 0.69 11.28
N ALA A 53 1.41 0.66 12.36
CA ALA A 53 1.35 1.77 13.31
C ALA A 53 2.72 2.05 13.95
N ASN A 54 3.46 0.98 14.30
CA ASN A 54 4.80 1.09 14.88
C ASN A 54 5.82 1.61 13.87
N ASP A 55 5.83 1.07 12.64
CA ASP A 55 6.80 1.45 11.60
C ASP A 55 6.61 2.90 11.13
N THR A 56 5.37 3.34 11.02
CA THR A 56 5.04 4.67 10.46
C THR A 56 4.93 5.76 11.52
N GLY A 57 4.79 5.39 12.80
CA GLY A 57 4.43 6.30 13.89
C GLY A 57 3.02 6.91 13.76
N VAL A 58 2.20 6.42 12.82
CA VAL A 58 0.83 6.89 12.63
C VAL A 58 -0.07 6.27 13.70
N SER A 59 -0.73 7.12 14.50
CA SER A 59 -1.64 6.63 15.54
C SER A 59 -2.74 5.72 14.99
N HIS A 60 -3.14 4.71 15.75
CA HIS A 60 -4.19 3.75 15.39
C HIS A 60 -5.50 4.39 14.90
N ASN A 61 -5.90 5.54 15.44
CA ASN A 61 -7.13 6.22 15.01
C ASN A 61 -6.99 6.79 13.60
N ILE A 62 -5.83 7.36 13.28
CA ILE A 62 -5.54 7.91 11.96
C ILE A 62 -5.30 6.78 10.96
N LEU A 63 -4.59 5.72 11.37
CA LEU A 63 -4.21 4.62 10.49
C LEU A 63 -5.41 3.91 9.88
N ARG A 64 -6.52 3.73 10.60
CA ARG A 64 -7.76 3.16 10.02
C ARG A 64 -8.29 3.99 8.86
N GLY A 65 -8.29 5.32 9.02
CA GLY A 65 -8.68 6.25 7.96
C GLY A 65 -7.73 6.19 6.77
N VAL A 66 -6.43 6.11 7.03
CA VAL A 66 -5.39 5.97 6.00
C VAL A 66 -5.59 4.67 5.21
N LEU A 67 -5.69 3.52 5.87
CA LEU A 67 -5.89 2.22 5.21
C LEU A 67 -7.20 2.19 4.40
N SER A 68 -8.31 2.72 4.95
CA SER A 68 -9.58 2.85 4.21
C SER A 68 -9.42 3.71 2.95
N SER A 69 -8.68 4.81 3.04
CA SER A 69 -8.39 5.68 1.90
C SER A 69 -7.52 4.99 0.84
N LEU A 70 -6.48 4.26 1.26
CA LEU A 70 -5.60 3.49 0.37
C LEU A 70 -6.36 2.37 -0.37
N ILE A 71 -7.31 1.71 0.30
CA ILE A 71 -8.22 0.73 -0.33
C ILE A 71 -9.08 1.41 -1.40
N LYS A 72 -9.71 2.56 -1.08
CA LYS A 72 -10.53 3.32 -2.05
C LYS A 72 -9.72 3.84 -3.23
N LYS A 73 -8.42 4.06 -3.04
CA LYS A 73 -7.45 4.44 -4.08
C LYS A 73 -6.90 3.23 -4.85
N GLU A 74 -7.29 2.02 -4.46
CA GLU A 74 -6.87 0.73 -5.02
C GLU A 74 -5.36 0.48 -4.88
N LEU A 75 -4.73 1.02 -3.84
CA LEU A 75 -3.29 0.82 -3.58
C LEU A 75 -3.00 -0.40 -2.72
N ILE A 76 -3.98 -0.81 -1.90
CA ILE A 76 -3.95 -2.06 -1.13
C ILE A 76 -5.30 -2.76 -1.25
N SER A 77 -5.30 -4.07 -1.06
CA SER A 77 -6.47 -4.91 -0.87
C SER A 77 -6.48 -5.53 0.52
N ILE A 78 -7.66 -5.93 1.00
CA ILE A 78 -7.80 -6.71 2.22
C ILE A 78 -7.81 -8.19 1.85
N ASP A 79 -6.94 -8.95 2.52
CA ASP A 79 -6.89 -10.40 2.39
C ASP A 79 -7.77 -11.02 3.49
N GLY A 80 -8.94 -11.53 3.08
CA GLY A 80 -9.91 -12.18 3.97
C GLY A 80 -11.19 -11.39 4.23
N CYS A 81 -12.15 -12.02 4.91
CA CYS A 81 -13.48 -11.48 5.16
C CYS A 81 -13.65 -11.06 6.62
N THR A 82 -13.18 -9.87 7.00
CA THR A 82 -13.57 -9.27 8.30
C THR A 82 -13.76 -7.76 8.16
N TRP A 83 -14.88 -7.40 7.54
CA TRP A 83 -15.49 -6.07 7.67
C TRP A 83 -16.61 -6.15 8.70
N TYR A 84 -16.69 -5.21 9.63
CA TYR A 84 -17.90 -4.96 10.43
C TYR A 84 -18.42 -3.57 10.06
N GLY A 85 -19.32 -3.49 9.08
CA GLY A 85 -19.64 -2.24 8.40
C GLY A 85 -18.42 -1.70 7.62
N ASP A 86 -18.09 -0.42 7.81
CA ASP A 86 -16.95 0.25 7.14
C ASP A 86 -15.63 0.17 7.93
N THR A 87 -15.59 -0.60 9.03
CA THR A 87 -14.45 -0.60 9.95
C THR A 87 -13.52 -1.78 9.69
N ILE A 88 -12.23 -1.45 9.53
CA ILE A 88 -11.13 -2.40 9.51
C ILE A 88 -10.90 -2.94 10.93
N MET A 89 -11.01 -4.26 11.09
CA MET A 89 -10.78 -4.97 12.35
C MET A 89 -9.29 -5.28 12.56
N ASN A 90 -8.88 -5.51 13.81
CA ASN A 90 -7.51 -5.99 14.10
C ASN A 90 -7.34 -7.43 13.59
N GLY A 91 -6.12 -7.81 13.21
CA GLY A 91 -5.83 -9.13 12.62
C GLY A 91 -6.28 -9.30 11.15
N VAL A 92 -6.64 -8.19 10.49
CA VAL A 92 -6.90 -8.16 9.05
C VAL A 92 -5.58 -8.10 8.29
N GLY A 93 -5.38 -9.02 7.34
CA GLY A 93 -4.26 -8.95 6.41
C GLY A 93 -4.53 -7.97 5.28
N PHE A 94 -3.47 -7.34 4.79
CA PHE A 94 -3.50 -6.49 3.60
C PHE A 94 -2.49 -6.98 2.58
N SER A 95 -2.82 -6.84 1.30
CA SER A 95 -1.92 -7.05 0.18
C SER A 95 -1.70 -5.74 -0.57
N VAL A 96 -0.48 -5.48 -1.03
CA VAL A 96 -0.18 -4.31 -1.87
C VAL A 96 -0.60 -4.64 -3.30
N THR A 97 -1.41 -3.78 -3.93
CA THR A 97 -1.81 -3.97 -5.32
C THR A 97 -0.68 -3.57 -6.26
N TYR A 98 -0.79 -3.92 -7.55
CA TYR A 98 0.17 -3.45 -8.54
C TYR A 98 0.20 -1.91 -8.66
N LYS A 99 -0.94 -1.25 -8.52
CA LYS A 99 -1.02 0.21 -8.48
C LYS A 99 -0.34 0.78 -7.23
N GLY A 100 -0.48 0.11 -6.08
CA GLY A 100 0.23 0.43 -4.85
C GLY A 100 1.74 0.36 -5.01
N LEU A 101 2.24 -0.70 -5.63
CA LEU A 101 3.65 -0.87 -5.98
C LEU A 101 4.18 0.26 -6.85
N ILE A 102 3.51 0.53 -7.98
CA ILE A 102 3.92 1.60 -8.89
C ILE A 102 3.92 2.96 -8.17
N THR A 103 2.94 3.18 -7.29
CA THR A 103 2.88 4.39 -6.46
C THR A 103 4.08 4.48 -5.53
N TYR A 104 4.46 3.40 -4.85
CA TYR A 104 5.68 3.34 -4.03
C TYR A 104 6.92 3.69 -4.85
N TYR A 105 7.13 3.02 -5.99
CA TYR A 105 8.29 3.29 -6.85
C TYR A 105 8.36 4.75 -7.31
N TYR A 106 7.22 5.28 -7.75
CA TYR A 106 7.12 6.65 -8.21
C TYR A 106 7.49 7.68 -7.14
N TYR A 107 7.13 7.45 -5.87
CA TYR A 107 7.42 8.41 -4.78
C TYR A 107 8.79 8.20 -4.12
N PHE A 108 9.30 6.97 -4.06
CA PHE A 108 10.40 6.62 -3.15
C PHE A 108 11.62 6.00 -3.83
N THR A 109 11.61 5.80 -5.15
CA THR A 109 12.76 5.24 -5.87
C THR A 109 13.26 6.18 -6.96
N GLU A 110 14.56 6.07 -7.26
CA GLU A 110 15.22 6.89 -8.27
C GLU A 110 14.80 6.51 -9.70
N GLU A 111 14.17 5.35 -9.92
CA GLU A 111 13.72 4.92 -11.26
C GLU A 111 12.70 5.86 -11.92
N PHE A 112 12.06 6.74 -11.14
CA PHE A 112 11.06 7.71 -11.61
C PHE A 112 11.47 9.19 -11.48
N ASN A 113 12.63 9.51 -10.92
CA ASN A 113 13.14 10.87 -10.73
C ASN A 113 14.30 11.18 -11.67
#